data_AF-A0A142YKY2-F1
#
_entry.id   AF-A0A142YKY2-F1
#
_cell.length_a   1.000
_cell.length_b   1.000
_cell.length_c   1.000
_cell.angle_alpha   90.00
_cell.angle_beta   90.00
_cell.angle_gamma   90.00
#
_symmetry.space_group_name_H-M   'P 1'
#
loop_
_entity.id
_entity.type
_entity.pdbx_description
1 polymer ?
#
loop_
_entity_poly.entity_id
_entity_poly.type
_entity_poly.pdbx_seq_one_letter_code
_entity_poly.pdbx_strand_id
1 'polypeptide(L)'
;MIGNRSSPPYPRLAAVALGLVAVALAGAGTLALEANRARFLMISPLDRQELREALRRFDLRLNDDEQRAVRALDERLNAMPEAERDEYLVVLRRYHNWLHQLPERVRDDLLAVPVAGRMARIRELSAKYPPPDGEARSPLDFVQIGGTGPFELAALVKAWFALSPADRKQVDSLPAGDRKSELIRRGRELKIPRELKPDDFDEARWMSEVETRIKELRGPAGGPRDWIARIEGKFDQAGPLAAEGNPRPRPFLRRLAANLYVQEHAPEHPVDPTRLAAFFTATPPWIQSTFSAFPSDEVRRRLSVIYRIVFPFPEEYRATAPTPAPKPLPTVTEPAAAPPKAAPAPRPSTGATPF
;
A
#
# COMPACT_ATOMS: atom_id res chain seq x y z
N MET A 1 -34.20 47.44 57.07
CA MET A 1 -33.90 47.36 58.52
C MET A 1 -33.27 46.00 58.79
N ILE A 2 -32.26 45.92 59.68
CA ILE A 2 -31.79 44.72 60.46
C ILE A 2 -31.53 43.42 59.65
N GLY A 3 -30.36 42.75 59.65
CA GLY A 3 -29.04 43.08 60.18
C GLY A 3 -28.54 42.16 61.32
N ASN A 4 -27.49 41.37 61.04
CA ASN A 4 -26.58 40.70 62.02
C ASN A 4 -27.22 39.52 62.83
N ARG A 5 -26.57 38.42 63.28
CA ARG A 5 -25.19 37.82 63.28
C ARG A 5 -25.34 36.27 62.99
N SER A 6 -24.36 35.36 62.91
CA SER A 6 -23.13 35.14 63.70
C SER A 6 -22.16 34.11 63.08
N SER A 7 -20.87 34.18 63.46
CA SER A 7 -19.78 33.20 63.26
C SER A 7 -18.80 33.30 64.46
N PRO A 8 -17.75 32.45 64.64
CA PRO A 8 -17.36 31.23 63.92
C PRO A 8 -17.61 29.98 64.84
N PRO A 9 -16.70 29.06 65.29
CA PRO A 9 -15.23 28.91 65.18
C PRO A 9 -14.74 27.65 64.41
N TYR A 10 -13.41 27.46 64.42
CA TYR A 10 -12.61 26.27 64.05
C TYR A 10 -12.14 25.53 65.36
N PRO A 11 -11.50 24.31 65.40
CA PRO A 11 -10.52 23.81 64.40
C PRO A 11 -10.23 22.28 64.24
N ARG A 12 -9.46 21.98 63.17
CA ARG A 12 -8.42 20.90 63.01
C ARG A 12 -8.86 19.42 62.92
N LEU A 13 -7.88 18.61 62.45
CA LEU A 13 -7.90 17.20 62.07
C LEU A 13 -8.64 16.91 60.73
N ALA A 14 -8.05 16.21 59.75
CA ALA A 14 -6.70 15.68 59.64
C ALA A 14 -6.14 15.79 58.20
N ALA A 15 -4.81 15.90 58.10
CA ALA A 15 -4.08 15.62 56.85
C ALA A 15 -3.80 14.10 56.74
N VAL A 16 -3.03 13.70 55.71
CA VAL A 16 -2.66 12.31 55.37
C VAL A 16 -3.74 11.54 54.59
N ALA A 17 -3.88 11.88 53.31
CA ALA A 17 -4.44 11.00 52.27
C ALA A 17 -3.84 11.25 50.87
N LEU A 18 -2.71 11.97 50.78
CA LEU A 18 -2.15 12.51 49.52
C LEU A 18 -0.70 12.01 49.32
N GLY A 19 -0.55 10.68 49.22
CA GLY A 19 0.78 10.05 49.18
C GLY A 19 0.87 8.62 48.62
N LEU A 20 -0.24 8.00 48.18
CA LEU A 20 -0.24 6.60 47.70
C LEU A 20 -0.76 6.37 46.27
N VAL A 21 -1.32 7.39 45.61
CA VAL A 21 -1.75 7.27 44.20
C VAL A 21 -0.59 7.51 43.21
N ALA A 22 0.39 8.35 43.57
CA ALA A 22 1.50 8.73 42.69
C ALA A 22 2.51 7.61 42.40
N VAL A 23 2.58 6.56 43.25
CA VAL A 23 3.55 5.46 43.10
C VAL A 23 3.00 4.32 42.24
N ALA A 24 1.69 4.04 42.30
CA ALA A 24 1.05 2.97 41.53
C ALA A 24 1.15 3.18 40.01
N LEU A 25 1.00 4.43 39.56
CA LEU A 25 1.10 4.80 38.14
C LEU A 25 2.53 4.68 37.57
N ALA A 26 3.56 4.81 38.41
CA ALA A 26 4.96 4.64 37.99
C ALA A 26 5.31 3.18 37.71
N GLY A 27 4.78 2.24 38.51
CA GLY A 27 5.08 0.80 38.37
C GLY A 27 4.42 0.14 37.16
N ALA A 28 3.24 0.59 36.75
CA ALA A 28 2.58 0.09 35.54
C ALA A 28 3.35 0.49 34.26
N GLY A 29 3.85 1.73 34.22
CA GLY A 29 4.60 2.25 33.07
C GLY A 29 5.93 1.52 32.82
N THR A 30 6.68 1.18 33.88
CA THR A 30 7.96 0.47 33.73
C THR A 30 7.79 -0.97 33.25
N LEU A 31 6.85 -1.73 33.82
CA LEU A 31 6.57 -3.11 33.40
C LEU A 31 6.03 -3.17 31.96
N ALA A 32 5.16 -2.24 31.56
CA ALA A 32 4.70 -2.12 30.18
C ALA A 32 5.85 -1.76 29.22
N LEU A 33 6.75 -0.85 29.62
CA LEU A 33 7.93 -0.47 28.84
C LEU A 33 8.92 -1.64 28.67
N GLU A 34 9.15 -2.43 29.71
CA GLU A 34 10.01 -3.63 29.64
C GLU A 34 9.39 -4.74 28.79
N ALA A 35 8.09 -5.01 28.93
CA ALA A 35 7.39 -5.97 28.08
C ALA A 35 7.41 -5.55 26.60
N ASN A 36 7.18 -4.27 26.30
CA ASN A 36 7.27 -3.74 24.94
C ASN A 36 8.72 -3.70 24.41
N ARG A 37 9.71 -3.47 25.27
CA ARG A 37 11.14 -3.56 24.91
C ARG A 37 11.56 -5.00 24.61
N ALA A 38 11.09 -5.99 25.37
CA ALA A 38 11.30 -7.40 25.09
C ALA A 38 10.68 -7.81 23.74
N ARG A 39 9.41 -7.43 23.50
CA ARG A 39 8.74 -7.62 22.20
C ARG A 39 9.53 -6.96 21.06
N PHE A 40 9.95 -5.70 21.22
CA PHE A 40 10.74 -4.99 20.21
C PHE A 40 12.10 -5.66 19.91
N LEU A 41 12.74 -6.30 20.89
CA LEU A 41 13.99 -7.02 20.68
C LEU A 41 13.81 -8.39 19.99
N MET A 42 12.60 -8.98 20.04
CA MET A 42 12.25 -10.19 19.28
C MET A 42 11.88 -9.90 17.81
N ILE A 43 11.63 -8.64 17.45
CA ILE A 43 11.35 -8.20 16.08
C ILE A 43 12.65 -8.20 15.24
N SER A 44 12.58 -8.58 13.95
CA SER A 44 13.78 -8.75 13.12
C SER A 44 14.55 -7.42 12.91
N PRO A 45 15.83 -7.47 12.51
CA PRO A 45 16.60 -6.25 12.23
C PRO A 45 15.97 -5.37 11.13
N LEU A 46 15.32 -5.98 10.15
CA LEU A 46 14.65 -5.31 9.03
C LEU A 46 13.38 -4.62 9.51
N ASP A 47 12.47 -5.35 10.16
CA ASP A 47 11.22 -4.81 10.69
C ASP A 47 11.50 -3.68 11.71
N ARG A 48 12.57 -3.82 12.52
CA ARG A 48 13.04 -2.74 13.42
C ARG A 48 13.56 -1.52 12.69
N GLN A 49 14.01 -1.62 11.44
CA GLN A 49 14.31 -0.46 10.59
C GLN A 49 13.02 0.13 10.03
N GLU A 50 12.11 -0.68 9.49
CA GLU A 50 10.81 -0.23 8.99
C GLU A 50 10.00 0.51 10.06
N LEU A 51 10.02 0.03 11.32
CA LEU A 51 9.36 0.68 12.46
C LEU A 51 9.97 2.06 12.76
N ARG A 52 11.30 2.21 12.66
CA ARG A 52 12.00 3.50 12.83
C ARG A 52 11.69 4.45 11.67
N GLU A 53 11.58 3.94 10.45
CA GLU A 53 11.20 4.74 9.28
C GLU A 53 9.71 5.09 9.26
N ALA A 54 8.84 4.27 9.86
CA ALA A 54 7.45 4.59 10.12
C ALA A 54 7.32 5.70 11.18
N LEU A 55 7.99 5.56 12.32
CA LEU A 55 8.02 6.57 13.38
C LEU A 55 8.56 7.91 12.85
N ARG A 56 9.70 7.89 12.15
CA ARG A 56 10.26 9.09 11.51
C ARG A 56 9.32 9.72 10.48
N ARG A 57 8.52 8.93 9.75
CA ARG A 57 7.48 9.46 8.84
C ARG A 57 6.28 10.04 9.58
N PHE A 58 5.94 9.53 10.76
CA PHE A 58 4.91 10.08 11.64
C PHE A 58 5.36 11.45 12.20
N ASP A 59 6.52 11.49 12.85
CA ASP A 59 7.06 12.71 13.49
C ASP A 59 7.38 13.84 12.47
N LEU A 60 7.60 13.52 11.19
CA LEU A 60 7.85 14.49 10.11
C LEU A 60 6.62 14.92 9.31
N ARG A 61 5.46 14.25 9.46
CA ARG A 61 4.24 14.54 8.67
C ARG A 61 3.11 15.16 9.47
N LEU A 62 3.10 14.95 10.79
CA LEU A 62 2.08 15.46 11.69
C LEU A 62 2.65 16.58 12.55
N ASN A 63 1.86 17.63 12.79
CA ASN A 63 2.22 18.68 13.74
C ASN A 63 2.06 18.20 15.19
N ASP A 64 2.58 18.97 16.16
CA ASP A 64 2.59 18.58 17.58
C ASP A 64 1.19 18.34 18.18
N ASP A 65 0.14 18.97 17.65
CA ASP A 65 -1.24 18.74 18.10
C ASP A 65 -1.79 17.43 17.54
N GLU A 66 -1.52 17.14 16.27
CA GLU A 66 -1.86 15.88 15.61
C GLU A 66 -1.09 14.69 16.23
N GLN A 67 0.20 14.86 16.51
CA GLN A 67 1.01 13.83 17.17
C GLN A 67 0.48 13.53 18.58
N ARG A 68 0.14 14.57 19.36
CA ARG A 68 -0.47 14.40 20.69
C ARG A 68 -1.85 13.74 20.59
N ALA A 69 -2.67 14.13 19.62
CA ALA A 69 -3.99 13.54 19.41
C ALA A 69 -3.91 12.04 19.05
N VAL A 70 -2.98 11.63 18.19
CA VAL A 70 -2.79 10.21 17.84
C VAL A 70 -2.20 9.41 19.00
N ARG A 71 -1.20 9.94 19.72
CA ARG A 71 -0.63 9.27 20.91
C ARG A 71 -1.69 9.09 22.01
N ALA A 72 -2.53 10.10 22.26
CA ALA A 72 -3.66 9.99 23.21
C ALA A 72 -4.78 9.04 22.73
N LEU A 73 -4.91 8.76 21.43
CA LEU A 73 -5.79 7.70 20.92
C LEU A 73 -5.18 6.32 21.13
N ASP A 74 -3.89 6.14 20.86
CA ASP A 74 -3.16 4.89 21.10
C ASP A 74 -3.14 4.51 22.60
N GLU A 75 -2.84 5.47 23.49
CA GLU A 75 -2.92 5.28 24.95
C GLU A 75 -4.33 4.82 25.38
N ARG A 76 -5.39 5.40 24.80
CA ARG A 76 -6.78 5.02 25.10
C ARG A 76 -7.15 3.64 24.56
N LEU A 77 -6.64 3.24 23.40
CA LEU A 77 -6.84 1.89 22.86
C LEU A 77 -6.08 0.84 23.68
N ASN A 78 -4.85 1.14 24.10
CA ASN A 78 -4.04 0.25 24.94
C ASN A 78 -4.55 0.15 26.40
N ALA A 79 -5.41 1.07 26.84
CA ALA A 79 -6.10 1.01 28.13
C ALA A 79 -7.45 0.24 28.10
N MET A 80 -7.93 -0.17 26.92
CA MET A 80 -9.16 -0.96 26.77
C MET A 80 -8.91 -2.47 26.96
N PRO A 81 -9.95 -3.26 27.30
CA PRO A 81 -9.91 -4.72 27.19
C PRO A 81 -9.52 -5.17 25.78
N GLU A 82 -8.78 -6.27 25.68
CA GLU A 82 -8.21 -6.79 24.43
C GLU A 82 -9.25 -6.96 23.30
N ALA A 83 -10.43 -7.51 23.60
CA ALA A 83 -11.52 -7.69 22.64
C ALA A 83 -12.08 -6.35 22.11
N GLU A 84 -12.34 -5.38 23.00
CA GLU A 84 -12.84 -4.05 22.63
C GLU A 84 -11.81 -3.27 21.80
N ARG A 85 -10.54 -3.32 22.21
CA ARG A 85 -9.42 -2.72 21.46
C ARG A 85 -9.35 -3.27 20.04
N ASP A 86 -9.47 -4.58 19.88
CA ASP A 86 -9.35 -5.24 18.58
C ASP A 86 -10.56 -4.92 17.67
N GLU A 87 -11.78 -4.81 18.21
CA GLU A 87 -12.93 -4.26 17.48
C GLU A 87 -12.69 -2.84 16.98
N TYR A 88 -12.18 -1.93 17.84
CA TYR A 88 -11.82 -0.57 17.45
C TYR A 88 -10.74 -0.53 16.36
N LEU A 89 -9.72 -1.39 16.46
CA LEU A 89 -8.66 -1.51 15.43
C LEU A 89 -9.20 -2.02 14.09
N VAL A 90 -10.19 -2.93 14.09
CA VAL A 90 -10.89 -3.36 12.88
C VAL A 90 -11.71 -2.22 12.26
N VAL A 91 -12.42 -1.42 13.07
CA VAL A 91 -13.17 -0.24 12.58
C VAL A 91 -12.23 0.81 11.99
N LEU A 92 -11.13 1.13 12.65
CA LEU A 92 -10.11 2.08 12.15
C LEU A 92 -9.51 1.61 10.82
N ARG A 93 -9.18 0.32 10.70
CA ARG A 93 -8.67 -0.29 9.45
C ARG A 93 -9.71 -0.22 8.31
N ARG A 94 -10.97 -0.52 8.60
CA ARG A 94 -12.08 -0.43 7.63
C ARG A 94 -12.27 1.01 7.13
N TYR A 95 -12.24 1.99 8.03
CA TYR A 95 -12.33 3.41 7.69
C TYR A 95 -11.15 3.89 6.83
N HIS A 96 -9.91 3.53 7.22
CA HIS A 96 -8.71 3.82 6.43
C HIS A 96 -8.82 3.26 5.00
N ASN A 97 -9.15 1.97 4.87
CA ASN A 97 -9.25 1.32 3.56
C ASN A 97 -10.36 1.93 2.71
N TRP A 98 -11.53 2.24 3.29
CA TRP A 98 -12.61 2.96 2.61
C TRP A 98 -12.18 4.36 2.13
N LEU A 99 -11.54 5.15 2.99
CA LEU A 99 -11.05 6.50 2.67
C LEU A 99 -10.06 6.48 1.50
N HIS A 100 -9.21 5.46 1.41
CA HIS A 100 -8.27 5.26 0.30
C HIS A 100 -8.90 4.66 -0.96
N GLN A 101 -10.10 4.09 -0.90
CA GLN A 101 -10.88 3.66 -2.07
C GLN A 101 -11.66 4.81 -2.74
N LEU A 102 -11.89 5.93 -2.03
CA LEU A 102 -12.58 7.09 -2.59
C LEU A 102 -11.78 7.71 -3.75
N PRO A 103 -12.43 8.20 -4.82
CA PRO A 103 -11.75 9.00 -5.84
C PRO A 103 -11.03 10.19 -5.21
N GLU A 104 -9.79 10.47 -5.66
CA GLU A 104 -8.88 11.48 -5.09
C GLU A 104 -9.58 12.78 -4.68
N ARG A 105 -10.28 13.43 -5.62
CA ARG A 105 -11.05 14.66 -5.35
C ARG A 105 -12.10 14.50 -4.23
N VAL A 106 -12.81 13.37 -4.17
CA VAL A 106 -13.85 13.09 -3.17
C VAL A 106 -13.23 12.80 -1.79
N ARG A 107 -12.06 12.16 -1.74
CA ARG A 107 -11.26 11.97 -0.53
C ARG A 107 -10.79 13.32 0.01
N ASP A 108 -10.27 14.18 -0.86
CA ASP A 108 -9.70 15.47 -0.48
C ASP A 108 -10.79 16.48 -0.09
N ASP A 109 -11.93 16.49 -0.81
CA ASP A 109 -13.16 17.20 -0.42
C ASP A 109 -13.60 16.79 1.01
N LEU A 110 -13.54 15.49 1.35
CA LEU A 110 -13.89 14.97 2.68
C LEU A 110 -12.87 15.36 3.76
N LEU A 111 -11.58 15.33 3.45
CA LEU A 111 -10.52 15.74 4.38
C LEU A 111 -10.59 17.24 4.68
N ALA A 112 -10.99 18.06 3.71
CA ALA A 112 -11.22 19.50 3.90
C ALA A 112 -12.43 19.81 4.82
N VAL A 113 -13.36 18.87 5.04
CA VAL A 113 -14.49 19.09 5.97
C VAL A 113 -13.99 19.14 7.43
N PRO A 114 -14.34 20.19 8.20
CA PRO A 114 -14.04 20.28 9.63
C PRO A 114 -14.58 19.08 10.43
N VAL A 115 -13.88 18.70 11.50
CA VAL A 115 -14.16 17.48 12.28
C VAL A 115 -15.63 17.31 12.66
N ALA A 116 -16.30 18.38 13.10
CA ALA A 116 -17.72 18.36 13.47
C ALA A 116 -18.67 17.99 12.31
N GLY A 117 -18.36 18.41 11.08
CA GLY A 117 -19.15 18.07 9.89
C GLY A 117 -18.73 16.75 9.22
N ARG A 118 -17.50 16.28 9.49
CA ARG A 118 -16.89 15.15 8.77
C ARG A 118 -17.70 13.86 8.89
N MET A 119 -18.30 13.58 10.05
CA MET A 119 -19.16 12.40 10.25
C MET A 119 -20.46 12.43 9.43
N ALA A 120 -21.04 13.61 9.18
CA ALA A 120 -22.22 13.73 8.31
C ALA A 120 -21.84 13.46 6.85
N ARG A 121 -20.70 14.02 6.39
CA ARG A 121 -20.16 13.78 5.05
C ARG A 121 -19.75 12.32 4.84
N ILE A 122 -19.21 11.64 5.86
CA ILE A 122 -18.92 10.20 5.82
C ILE A 122 -20.20 9.39 5.59
N ARG A 123 -21.29 9.69 6.31
CA ARG A 123 -22.59 9.00 6.12
C ARG A 123 -23.11 9.18 4.69
N GLU A 124 -23.13 10.41 4.18
CA GLU A 124 -23.54 10.69 2.80
C GLU A 124 -22.68 9.92 1.78
N LEU A 125 -21.35 9.96 1.93
CA LEU A 125 -20.43 9.25 1.04
C LEU A 125 -20.56 7.72 1.16
N SER A 126 -20.85 7.18 2.34
CA SER A 126 -21.07 5.72 2.52
C SER A 126 -22.30 5.20 1.75
N ALA A 127 -23.32 6.04 1.51
CA ALA A 127 -24.46 5.67 0.67
C ALA A 127 -24.14 5.67 -0.85
N LYS A 128 -23.00 6.24 -1.25
CA LYS A 128 -22.51 6.33 -2.64
C LYS A 128 -21.31 5.42 -2.92
N TYR A 129 -20.52 5.15 -1.89
CA TYR A 129 -19.35 4.29 -1.85
C TYR A 129 -19.44 3.50 -0.53
N PRO A 130 -20.08 2.32 -0.48
CA PRO A 130 -20.18 1.57 0.78
C PRO A 130 -18.79 1.21 1.31
N PRO A 131 -18.56 1.24 2.64
CA PRO A 131 -17.34 0.68 3.22
C PRO A 131 -17.30 -0.83 2.96
N PRO A 132 -16.11 -1.43 2.78
CA PRO A 132 -16.00 -2.88 2.67
C PRO A 132 -16.52 -3.52 3.96
N ASP A 133 -17.35 -4.55 3.81
CA ASP A 133 -17.92 -5.27 4.95
C ASP A 133 -16.82 -5.97 5.76
N GLY A 134 -17.09 -6.23 7.04
CA GLY A 134 -16.09 -6.85 7.94
C GLY A 134 -15.86 -8.33 7.69
N GLU A 135 -16.76 -8.98 6.95
CA GLU A 135 -16.66 -10.37 6.57
C GLU A 135 -15.86 -10.49 5.27
N ALA A 136 -14.88 -11.40 5.25
CA ALA A 136 -14.21 -11.76 4.00
C ALA A 136 -15.24 -12.40 3.05
N ARG A 137 -15.36 -11.85 1.83
CA ARG A 137 -16.45 -12.04 0.85
C ARG A 137 -17.64 -11.11 1.07
N SER A 138 -17.42 -9.79 1.05
CA SER A 138 -18.53 -8.93 0.61
C SER A 138 -18.86 -9.33 -0.84
N PRO A 139 -20.14 -9.50 -1.22
CA PRO A 139 -20.49 -9.79 -2.61
C PRO A 139 -20.10 -8.65 -3.58
N LEU A 140 -19.60 -7.53 -3.07
CA LEU A 140 -19.06 -6.40 -3.82
C LEU A 140 -17.56 -6.55 -4.18
N ASP A 141 -16.84 -7.52 -3.59
CA ASP A 141 -15.38 -7.66 -3.72
C ASP A 141 -14.90 -8.01 -5.14
N PHE A 142 -15.77 -8.58 -5.97
CA PHE A 142 -15.50 -8.80 -7.41
C PHE A 142 -15.89 -7.59 -8.28
N VAL A 143 -16.61 -6.61 -7.73
CA VAL A 143 -17.13 -5.45 -8.46
C VAL A 143 -16.12 -4.29 -8.54
N GLN A 144 -14.96 -4.41 -7.88
CA GLN A 144 -14.03 -3.30 -7.64
C GLN A 144 -13.67 -2.48 -8.90
N ILE A 145 -14.14 -1.22 -8.90
CA ILE A 145 -14.01 -0.25 -10.01
C ILE A 145 -12.72 0.59 -9.89
N GLY A 146 -11.67 0.07 -9.23
CA GLY A 146 -10.34 0.68 -9.26
C GLY A 146 -9.75 0.48 -10.67
N GLY A 147 -9.49 1.54 -11.43
CA GLY A 147 -9.51 1.52 -12.91
C GLY A 147 -8.68 0.47 -13.69
N THR A 148 -7.75 -0.25 -13.07
CA THR A 148 -6.98 -1.36 -13.67
C THR A 148 -7.65 -2.72 -13.41
N GLY A 149 -7.85 -3.55 -14.42
CA GLY A 149 -8.32 -4.95 -14.23
C GLY A 149 -7.16 -5.90 -13.87
N PRO A 150 -7.38 -7.08 -13.27
CA PRO A 150 -6.30 -7.93 -12.76
C PRO A 150 -5.34 -8.40 -13.85
N PHE A 151 -5.83 -8.76 -15.04
CA PHE A 151 -4.98 -9.15 -16.17
C PHE A 151 -4.17 -7.97 -16.74
N GLU A 152 -4.69 -6.74 -16.65
CA GLU A 152 -3.94 -5.51 -16.96
C GLU A 152 -2.93 -5.19 -15.85
N LEU A 153 -3.24 -5.49 -14.59
CA LEU A 153 -2.33 -5.34 -13.45
C LEU A 153 -1.13 -6.30 -13.56
N ALA A 154 -1.38 -7.56 -13.92
CA ALA A 154 -0.32 -8.53 -14.20
C ALA A 154 0.56 -8.07 -15.39
N ALA A 155 -0.05 -7.56 -16.46
CA ALA A 155 0.70 -6.99 -17.60
C ALA A 155 1.58 -5.80 -17.20
N LEU A 156 1.06 -4.87 -16.40
CA LEU A 156 1.82 -3.74 -15.85
C LEU A 156 2.98 -4.22 -14.95
N VAL A 157 2.76 -5.23 -14.11
CA VAL A 157 3.81 -5.81 -13.25
C VAL A 157 4.89 -6.53 -14.09
N LYS A 158 4.51 -7.28 -15.13
CA LYS A 158 5.47 -7.92 -16.04
C LYS A 158 6.29 -6.87 -16.82
N ALA A 159 5.64 -5.80 -17.27
CA ALA A 159 6.32 -4.67 -17.90
C ALA A 159 7.29 -3.98 -16.93
N TRP A 160 6.88 -3.72 -15.68
CA TRP A 160 7.73 -3.12 -14.66
C TRP A 160 9.01 -3.94 -14.41
N PHE A 161 8.90 -5.25 -14.26
CA PHE A 161 10.06 -6.11 -14.05
C PHE A 161 10.96 -6.26 -15.29
N ALA A 162 10.43 -6.08 -16.49
CA ALA A 162 11.22 -6.02 -17.73
C ALA A 162 11.93 -4.67 -17.97
N LEU A 163 11.53 -3.58 -17.28
CA LEU A 163 12.25 -2.29 -17.33
C LEU A 163 13.59 -2.34 -16.59
N SER A 164 14.57 -1.55 -17.07
CA SER A 164 15.82 -1.29 -16.34
C SER A 164 15.59 -0.41 -15.09
N PRO A 165 16.53 -0.36 -14.12
CA PRO A 165 16.42 0.55 -12.97
C PRO A 165 16.33 2.03 -13.35
N ALA A 166 16.95 2.44 -14.47
CA ALA A 166 16.87 3.81 -14.98
C ALA A 166 15.47 4.11 -15.54
N ASP A 167 14.91 3.18 -16.32
CA ASP A 167 13.56 3.29 -16.90
C ASP A 167 12.47 3.31 -15.82
N ARG A 168 12.59 2.44 -14.80
CA ARG A 168 11.70 2.43 -13.63
C ARG A 168 11.70 3.80 -12.92
N LYS A 169 12.88 4.38 -12.71
CA LYS A 169 13.03 5.72 -12.11
C LYS A 169 12.42 6.81 -13.00
N GLN A 170 12.51 6.69 -14.33
CA GLN A 170 11.85 7.61 -15.26
C GLN A 170 10.32 7.50 -15.16
N VAL A 171 9.75 6.29 -15.14
CA VAL A 171 8.30 6.07 -14.98
C VAL A 171 7.79 6.64 -13.65
N ASP A 172 8.46 6.37 -12.53
CA ASP A 172 8.04 6.91 -11.23
C ASP A 172 8.19 8.44 -11.12
N SER A 173 9.08 9.06 -11.91
CA SER A 173 9.23 10.53 -11.94
C SER A 173 8.08 11.26 -12.63
N LEU A 174 7.24 10.55 -13.41
CA LEU A 174 6.08 11.14 -14.08
C LEU A 174 4.94 11.49 -13.10
N PRO A 175 4.02 12.40 -13.48
CA PRO A 175 2.76 12.62 -12.76
C PRO A 175 1.93 11.33 -12.64
N ALA A 176 1.15 11.19 -11.57
CA ALA A 176 0.50 9.93 -11.21
C ALA A 176 -0.44 9.36 -12.29
N GLY A 177 -1.12 10.23 -13.07
CA GLY A 177 -1.98 9.82 -14.18
C GLY A 177 -1.22 9.22 -15.37
N ASP A 178 0.02 9.64 -15.60
CA ASP A 178 0.80 9.27 -16.79
C ASP A 178 1.56 7.95 -16.61
N ARG A 179 1.90 7.57 -15.36
CA ARG A 179 2.70 6.37 -15.04
C ARG A 179 2.14 5.10 -15.65
N LYS A 180 0.81 4.89 -15.55
CA LYS A 180 0.14 3.73 -16.16
C LYS A 180 0.22 3.77 -17.69
N SER A 181 0.01 4.93 -18.30
CA SER A 181 0.04 5.10 -19.75
C SER A 181 1.44 4.86 -20.32
N GLU A 182 2.48 5.38 -19.67
CA GLU A 182 3.89 5.14 -20.03
C GLU A 182 4.28 3.66 -19.84
N LEU A 183 3.85 3.02 -18.75
CA LEU A 183 4.16 1.60 -18.52
C LEU A 183 3.43 0.68 -19.52
N ILE A 184 2.23 1.03 -19.97
CA ILE A 184 1.56 0.37 -21.12
C ILE A 184 2.34 0.63 -22.42
N ARG A 185 2.83 1.85 -22.64
CA ARG A 185 3.60 2.21 -23.85
C ARG A 185 4.88 1.35 -23.94
N ARG A 186 5.65 1.28 -22.85
CA ARG A 186 6.85 0.44 -22.76
C ARG A 186 6.57 -1.06 -22.77
N GLY A 187 5.45 -1.48 -22.17
CA GLY A 187 4.97 -2.86 -22.29
C GLY A 187 4.83 -3.30 -23.74
N ARG A 188 4.26 -2.46 -24.60
CA ARG A 188 4.15 -2.73 -26.06
C ARG A 188 5.50 -2.78 -26.75
N GLU A 189 6.43 -1.89 -26.42
CA GLU A 189 7.81 -1.91 -26.95
C GLU A 189 8.52 -3.23 -26.60
N LEU A 190 8.26 -3.76 -25.40
CA LEU A 190 8.73 -5.04 -24.88
C LEU A 190 7.87 -6.24 -25.32
N LYS A 191 6.91 -6.05 -26.24
CA LYS A 191 5.97 -7.06 -26.76
C LYS A 191 5.07 -7.72 -25.70
N ILE A 192 4.92 -7.11 -24.53
CA ILE A 192 4.01 -7.55 -23.47
C ILE A 192 2.58 -7.11 -23.84
N PRO A 193 1.58 -8.02 -23.86
CA PRO A 193 0.20 -7.66 -24.19
C PRO A 193 -0.42 -6.77 -23.12
N ARG A 194 -1.48 -6.03 -23.46
CA ARG A 194 -2.16 -5.13 -22.50
C ARG A 194 -2.77 -5.88 -21.31
N GLU A 195 -3.21 -7.11 -21.53
CA GLU A 195 -3.73 -8.02 -20.51
C GLU A 195 -2.98 -9.33 -20.62
N LEU A 196 -2.44 -9.83 -19.51
CA LEU A 196 -1.98 -11.21 -19.40
C LEU A 196 -3.14 -12.07 -18.88
N LYS A 197 -3.77 -12.81 -19.79
CA LYS A 197 -4.76 -13.83 -19.41
C LYS A 197 -4.04 -15.13 -19.03
N PRO A 198 -4.49 -15.82 -17.98
CA PRO A 198 -4.19 -17.24 -17.75
C PRO A 198 -4.71 -18.10 -18.91
N ASP A 199 -4.05 -19.24 -19.16
CA ASP A 199 -4.51 -20.21 -20.15
C ASP A 199 -5.77 -20.99 -19.69
N ASP A 200 -6.04 -21.06 -18.37
CA ASP A 200 -7.25 -21.66 -17.79
C ASP A 200 -8.45 -20.69 -17.69
N PHE A 201 -8.30 -19.43 -18.13
CA PHE A 201 -9.36 -18.42 -18.05
C PHE A 201 -10.38 -18.54 -19.20
N ASP A 202 -11.39 -19.39 -18.98
CA ASP A 202 -12.61 -19.43 -19.80
C ASP A 202 -13.49 -18.19 -19.54
N GLU A 203 -13.34 -17.17 -20.39
CA GLU A 203 -14.10 -15.91 -20.32
C GLU A 203 -15.63 -16.15 -20.39
N ALA A 204 -16.11 -17.17 -21.11
CA ALA A 204 -17.53 -17.44 -21.25
C ALA A 204 -18.11 -18.04 -19.97
N ARG A 205 -17.42 -19.03 -19.37
CA ARG A 205 -17.79 -19.61 -18.06
C ARG A 205 -17.81 -18.54 -16.97
N TRP A 206 -16.75 -17.74 -16.84
CA TRP A 206 -16.67 -16.74 -15.78
C TRP A 206 -17.65 -15.57 -15.97
N MET A 207 -18.05 -15.24 -17.21
CA MET A 207 -19.17 -14.31 -17.43
C MET A 207 -20.52 -14.91 -17.00
N SER A 208 -20.78 -16.20 -17.27
CA SER A 208 -22.01 -16.90 -16.85
C SER A 208 -22.15 -16.96 -15.32
N GLU A 209 -21.06 -17.23 -14.60
CA GLU A 209 -21.03 -17.20 -13.13
C GLU A 209 -21.28 -15.79 -12.58
N VAL A 210 -20.68 -14.75 -13.20
CA VAL A 210 -20.96 -13.36 -12.84
C VAL A 210 -22.45 -13.01 -13.03
N GLU A 211 -23.07 -13.42 -14.14
CA GLU A 211 -24.51 -13.17 -14.38
C GLU A 211 -25.39 -13.90 -13.35
N THR A 212 -25.02 -15.11 -12.98
CA THR A 212 -25.67 -15.90 -11.92
C THR A 212 -25.57 -15.19 -10.57
N ARG A 213 -24.37 -14.77 -10.17
CA ARG A 213 -24.12 -14.06 -8.90
C ARG A 213 -24.81 -12.69 -8.86
N ILE A 214 -24.86 -11.96 -9.98
CA ILE A 214 -25.64 -10.72 -10.10
C ILE A 214 -27.14 -10.99 -9.95
N LYS A 215 -27.65 -12.10 -10.49
CA LYS A 215 -29.06 -12.51 -10.37
C LYS A 215 -29.41 -12.88 -8.92
N GLU A 216 -28.54 -13.58 -8.21
CA GLU A 216 -28.68 -13.87 -6.78
C GLU A 216 -28.72 -12.57 -5.94
N LEU A 217 -27.82 -11.63 -6.21
CA LEU A 217 -27.77 -10.32 -5.54
C LEU A 217 -28.96 -9.40 -5.85
N ARG A 218 -29.71 -9.69 -6.93
CA ARG A 218 -31.00 -9.05 -7.25
C ARG A 218 -32.21 -9.72 -6.58
N GLY A 219 -32.00 -10.84 -5.89
CA GLY A 219 -33.04 -11.60 -5.18
C GLY A 219 -33.75 -10.80 -4.07
N PRO A 220 -34.85 -11.33 -3.49
CA PRO A 220 -35.68 -10.60 -2.54
C PRO A 220 -34.99 -10.29 -1.19
N ALA A 221 -33.88 -10.97 -0.87
CA ALA A 221 -33.04 -10.68 0.30
C ALA A 221 -31.83 -9.76 -0.01
N GLY A 222 -31.62 -9.40 -1.29
CA GLY A 222 -30.53 -8.52 -1.70
C GLY A 222 -30.76 -7.07 -1.27
N GLY A 223 -29.66 -6.36 -0.99
CA GLY A 223 -29.65 -4.95 -0.59
C GLY A 223 -30.12 -3.96 -1.68
N PRO A 224 -29.88 -2.64 -1.50
CA PRO A 224 -30.52 -1.60 -2.31
C PRO A 224 -30.22 -1.73 -3.82
N ARG A 225 -31.21 -2.24 -4.57
CA ARG A 225 -31.13 -2.67 -5.98
C ARG A 225 -30.49 -1.65 -6.94
N ASP A 226 -30.65 -0.37 -6.63
CA ASP A 226 -30.02 0.77 -7.29
C ASP A 226 -28.52 0.63 -7.59
N TRP A 227 -27.73 0.04 -6.68
CA TRP A 227 -26.27 0.14 -6.80
C TRP A 227 -25.72 -0.64 -8.01
N ILE A 228 -26.33 -1.79 -8.38
CA ILE A 228 -25.92 -2.57 -9.56
C ILE A 228 -26.21 -1.76 -10.83
N ALA A 229 -27.43 -1.23 -10.96
CA ALA A 229 -27.85 -0.45 -12.13
C ALA A 229 -27.02 0.84 -12.30
N ARG A 230 -26.64 1.50 -11.18
CA ARG A 230 -25.71 2.65 -11.17
C ARG A 230 -24.27 2.29 -11.55
N ILE A 231 -23.89 1.01 -11.55
CA ILE A 231 -22.58 0.55 -12.02
C ILE A 231 -22.67 0.12 -13.49
N GLU A 232 -23.68 -0.66 -13.88
CA GLU A 232 -23.95 -1.01 -15.29
C GLU A 232 -23.98 0.26 -16.17
N GLY A 233 -24.78 1.26 -15.77
CA GLY A 233 -24.87 2.53 -16.48
C GLY A 233 -23.57 3.34 -16.57
N LYS A 234 -22.59 3.14 -15.69
CA LYS A 234 -21.25 3.76 -15.82
C LYS A 234 -20.38 3.10 -16.88
N PHE A 235 -20.58 1.80 -17.13
CA PHE A 235 -19.87 1.08 -18.18
C PHE A 235 -20.54 1.26 -19.54
N ASP A 236 -21.88 1.34 -19.59
CA ASP A 236 -22.60 1.62 -20.84
C ASP A 236 -22.36 3.04 -21.36
N GLN A 237 -22.16 4.02 -20.46
CA GLN A 237 -21.75 5.39 -20.83
C GLN A 237 -20.31 5.50 -21.38
N ALA A 238 -19.50 4.43 -21.31
CA ALA A 238 -18.07 4.46 -21.66
C ALA A 238 -17.78 4.18 -23.15
N GLY A 239 -18.79 4.17 -24.03
CA GLY A 239 -18.59 4.07 -25.48
C GLY A 239 -19.82 4.49 -26.29
N PRO A 240 -19.64 4.91 -27.55
CA PRO A 240 -20.78 5.25 -28.43
C PRO A 240 -21.68 4.03 -28.62
N LEU A 241 -22.99 4.22 -28.84
CA LEU A 241 -23.91 3.11 -29.14
C LEU A 241 -23.48 2.39 -30.44
N ALA A 242 -23.65 1.07 -30.48
CA ALA A 242 -23.53 0.30 -31.73
C ALA A 242 -24.90 0.23 -32.41
N ALA A 243 -24.87 0.12 -33.75
CA ALA A 243 -26.04 -0.26 -34.51
C ALA A 243 -26.52 -1.68 -34.13
N GLU A 244 -27.79 -1.95 -34.39
CA GLU A 244 -28.46 -3.19 -34.05
C GLU A 244 -27.85 -4.41 -34.75
N GLY A 245 -27.95 -5.58 -34.13
CA GLY A 245 -27.61 -6.88 -34.73
C GLY A 245 -26.27 -7.52 -34.33
N ASN A 246 -25.36 -6.79 -33.65
CA ASN A 246 -24.09 -7.37 -33.18
C ASN A 246 -23.97 -7.32 -31.65
N PRO A 247 -24.11 -8.46 -30.92
CA PRO A 247 -24.10 -8.48 -29.46
C PRO A 247 -22.70 -8.14 -28.93
N ARG A 248 -22.54 -6.93 -28.38
CA ARG A 248 -21.28 -6.46 -27.81
C ARG A 248 -20.79 -7.40 -26.70
N PRO A 249 -19.50 -7.79 -26.67
CA PRO A 249 -18.92 -8.40 -25.47
C PRO A 249 -18.98 -7.36 -24.36
N ARG A 250 -19.86 -7.59 -23.37
CA ARG A 250 -20.18 -6.63 -22.29
C ARG A 250 -18.89 -6.31 -21.50
N PRO A 251 -18.27 -5.13 -21.65
CA PRO A 251 -16.93 -4.89 -21.10
C PRO A 251 -16.93 -4.92 -19.56
N PHE A 252 -18.08 -4.56 -18.98
CA PHE A 252 -18.38 -4.74 -17.57
C PHE A 252 -18.30 -6.21 -17.14
N LEU A 253 -19.06 -7.11 -17.77
CA LEU A 253 -19.08 -8.53 -17.37
C LEU A 253 -17.73 -9.20 -17.55
N ARG A 254 -17.00 -8.94 -18.65
CA ARG A 254 -15.62 -9.43 -18.82
C ARG A 254 -14.71 -8.99 -17.67
N ARG A 255 -14.83 -7.73 -17.24
CA ARG A 255 -14.02 -7.18 -16.13
C ARG A 255 -14.40 -7.81 -14.78
N LEU A 256 -15.69 -8.03 -14.54
CA LEU A 256 -16.18 -8.76 -13.37
C LEU A 256 -15.74 -10.23 -13.40
N ALA A 257 -15.75 -10.87 -14.56
CA ALA A 257 -15.32 -12.25 -14.75
C ALA A 257 -13.84 -12.44 -14.43
N ALA A 258 -13.00 -11.51 -14.89
CA ALA A 258 -11.58 -11.47 -14.52
C ALA A 258 -11.36 -11.22 -13.01
N ASN A 259 -12.17 -10.36 -12.39
CA ASN A 259 -12.13 -10.14 -10.94
C ASN A 259 -12.60 -11.37 -10.14
N LEU A 260 -13.66 -12.04 -10.59
CA LEU A 260 -14.24 -13.23 -9.94
C LEU A 260 -13.28 -14.42 -10.05
N TYR A 261 -12.67 -14.63 -11.22
CA TYR A 261 -11.56 -15.57 -11.40
C TYR A 261 -10.46 -15.31 -10.37
N VAL A 262 -9.92 -14.09 -10.26
CA VAL A 262 -8.83 -13.80 -9.30
C VAL A 262 -9.26 -13.87 -7.82
N GLN A 263 -10.56 -13.81 -7.52
CA GLN A 263 -11.12 -14.00 -6.18
C GLN A 263 -11.32 -15.48 -5.82
N GLU A 264 -11.63 -16.35 -6.78
CA GLU A 264 -12.01 -17.75 -6.52
C GLU A 264 -10.99 -18.79 -6.99
N HIS A 265 -10.15 -18.47 -7.98
CA HIS A 265 -9.07 -19.33 -8.46
C HIS A 265 -7.97 -19.49 -7.38
N ALA A 266 -7.67 -20.74 -7.05
CA ALA A 266 -6.51 -21.14 -6.26
C ALA A 266 -5.46 -21.73 -7.21
N PRO A 267 -4.26 -21.12 -7.37
CA PRO A 267 -3.24 -21.64 -8.27
C PRO A 267 -2.79 -23.05 -7.87
N GLU A 268 -2.74 -23.97 -8.84
CA GLU A 268 -2.31 -25.38 -8.65
C GLU A 268 -0.94 -25.48 -7.96
N HIS A 269 -0.05 -24.53 -8.27
CA HIS A 269 1.24 -24.36 -7.64
C HIS A 269 1.22 -23.12 -6.74
N PRO A 270 1.06 -23.27 -5.41
CA PRO A 270 1.10 -22.14 -4.49
C PRO A 270 2.45 -21.39 -4.56
N VAL A 271 2.45 -20.15 -4.07
CA VAL A 271 3.64 -19.29 -4.01
C VAL A 271 4.16 -19.27 -2.58
N ASP A 272 5.47 -19.40 -2.40
CA ASP A 272 6.11 -19.23 -1.09
C ASP A 272 5.80 -17.83 -0.51
N PRO A 273 5.32 -17.70 0.74
CA PRO A 273 4.94 -16.41 1.32
C PRO A 273 6.08 -15.37 1.35
N THR A 274 7.33 -15.81 1.54
CA THR A 274 8.52 -14.94 1.56
C THR A 274 8.81 -14.40 0.16
N ARG A 275 8.73 -15.26 -0.86
CA ARG A 275 8.90 -14.89 -2.27
C ARG A 275 7.76 -14.00 -2.76
N LEU A 276 6.53 -14.25 -2.31
CA LEU A 276 5.35 -13.42 -2.58
C LEU A 276 5.49 -12.01 -1.98
N ALA A 277 6.02 -11.90 -0.75
CA ALA A 277 6.34 -10.61 -0.13
C ALA A 277 7.47 -9.89 -0.88
N ALA A 278 8.56 -10.58 -1.23
CA ALA A 278 9.65 -10.00 -2.01
C ALA A 278 9.21 -9.48 -3.40
N PHE A 279 8.31 -10.22 -4.06
CA PHE A 279 7.64 -9.78 -5.29
C PHE A 279 6.81 -8.52 -5.07
N PHE A 280 5.98 -8.47 -4.02
CA PHE A 280 5.16 -7.30 -3.69
C PHE A 280 6.00 -6.03 -3.50
N THR A 281 7.00 -6.11 -2.63
CA THR A 281 7.91 -5.00 -2.29
C THR A 281 8.67 -4.47 -3.50
N ALA A 282 8.91 -5.31 -4.52
CA ALA A 282 9.58 -4.92 -5.76
C ALA A 282 8.65 -4.34 -6.85
N THR A 283 7.32 -4.44 -6.70
CA THR A 283 6.37 -3.64 -7.49
C THR A 283 6.36 -2.18 -6.99
N PRO A 284 6.06 -1.18 -7.84
CA PRO A 284 6.12 0.22 -7.42
C PRO A 284 4.98 0.57 -6.44
N PRO A 285 5.15 1.56 -5.55
CA PRO A 285 4.15 1.86 -4.51
C PRO A 285 2.74 2.18 -5.03
N TRP A 286 2.61 2.71 -6.26
CA TRP A 286 1.32 3.00 -6.90
C TRP A 286 0.63 1.77 -7.51
N ILE A 287 1.35 0.65 -7.67
CA ILE A 287 0.77 -0.67 -7.91
C ILE A 287 0.42 -1.32 -6.56
N GLN A 288 1.32 -1.26 -5.56
CA GLN A 288 1.04 -1.77 -4.22
C GLN A 288 -0.25 -1.17 -3.61
N SER A 289 -0.50 0.13 -3.81
CA SER A 289 -1.70 0.82 -3.32
C SER A 289 -3.01 0.26 -3.87
N THR A 290 -3.01 -0.42 -5.03
CA THR A 290 -4.22 -1.09 -5.55
C THR A 290 -4.69 -2.23 -4.66
N PHE A 291 -3.78 -2.82 -3.86
CA PHE A 291 -4.10 -3.86 -2.89
C PHE A 291 -4.53 -3.32 -1.51
N SER A 292 -4.30 -2.03 -1.22
CA SER A 292 -4.60 -1.41 0.10
C SER A 292 -6.08 -1.46 0.49
N ALA A 293 -6.97 -1.66 -0.49
CA ALA A 293 -8.41 -1.81 -0.28
C ALA A 293 -8.81 -3.10 0.45
N PHE A 294 -8.01 -4.17 0.34
CA PHE A 294 -8.39 -5.54 0.72
C PHE A 294 -7.84 -5.96 2.11
N PRO A 295 -8.47 -6.95 2.77
CA PRO A 295 -7.87 -7.62 3.93
C PRO A 295 -6.65 -8.46 3.51
N SER A 296 -5.70 -8.65 4.43
CA SER A 296 -4.38 -9.26 4.16
C SER A 296 -4.43 -10.66 3.53
N ASP A 297 -5.47 -11.44 3.80
CA ASP A 297 -5.65 -12.78 3.22
C ASP A 297 -6.08 -12.73 1.75
N GLU A 298 -6.94 -11.76 1.42
CA GLU A 298 -7.37 -11.52 0.04
C GLU A 298 -6.24 -10.85 -0.76
N VAL A 299 -5.45 -9.95 -0.15
CA VAL A 299 -4.19 -9.48 -0.76
C VAL A 299 -3.29 -10.67 -1.10
N ARG A 300 -3.03 -11.57 -0.16
CA ARG A 300 -2.21 -12.77 -0.39
C ARG A 300 -2.77 -13.67 -1.50
N ARG A 301 -4.09 -13.90 -1.54
CA ARG A 301 -4.75 -14.67 -2.61
C ARG A 301 -4.56 -14.02 -3.97
N ARG A 302 -5.07 -12.79 -4.14
CA ARG A 302 -5.05 -12.08 -5.44
C ARG A 302 -3.62 -11.90 -5.95
N LEU A 303 -2.70 -11.56 -5.06
CA LEU A 303 -1.29 -11.42 -5.41
C LEU A 303 -0.65 -12.76 -5.83
N SER A 304 -1.05 -13.90 -5.25
CA SER A 304 -0.57 -15.22 -5.68
C SER A 304 -1.04 -15.59 -7.09
N VAL A 305 -2.27 -15.23 -7.47
CA VAL A 305 -2.77 -15.41 -8.84
C VAL A 305 -2.02 -14.49 -9.81
N ILE A 306 -1.91 -13.19 -9.48
CA ILE A 306 -1.13 -12.22 -10.28
C ILE A 306 0.34 -12.66 -10.43
N TYR A 307 0.95 -13.20 -9.38
CA TYR A 307 2.29 -13.76 -9.41
C TYR A 307 2.42 -14.89 -10.43
N ARG A 308 1.51 -15.87 -10.42
CA ARG A 308 1.54 -17.02 -11.34
C ARG A 308 1.20 -16.65 -12.79
N ILE A 309 0.45 -15.58 -13.02
CA ILE A 309 0.25 -15.00 -14.36
C ILE A 309 1.54 -14.32 -14.87
N VAL A 310 2.32 -13.67 -13.99
CA VAL A 310 3.59 -13.03 -14.37
C VAL A 310 4.71 -14.07 -14.53
N PHE A 311 4.77 -15.06 -13.65
CA PHE A 311 5.74 -16.17 -13.59
C PHE A 311 5.01 -17.53 -13.54
N PRO A 312 4.60 -18.08 -14.71
CA PRO A 312 4.00 -19.42 -14.79
C PRO A 312 4.97 -20.48 -14.31
N PHE A 313 4.50 -21.47 -13.55
CA PHE A 313 5.37 -22.55 -13.06
C PHE A 313 6.04 -23.30 -14.22
N PRO A 314 7.36 -23.62 -14.18
CA PRO A 314 8.28 -23.52 -13.04
C PRO A 314 9.07 -22.20 -12.95
N GLU A 315 8.67 -21.13 -13.63
CA GLU A 315 9.24 -19.80 -13.40
C GLU A 315 8.92 -19.30 -11.99
N GLU A 316 9.86 -18.52 -11.44
CA GLU A 316 9.78 -17.97 -10.10
C GLU A 316 10.45 -16.60 -10.06
N TYR A 317 9.83 -15.65 -9.34
CA TYR A 317 10.41 -14.34 -9.11
C TYR A 317 11.75 -14.48 -8.39
N ARG A 318 12.81 -14.03 -9.05
CA ARG A 318 14.14 -13.85 -8.47
C ARG A 318 14.34 -12.37 -8.26
N ALA A 319 14.31 -11.94 -7.00
CA ALA A 319 14.74 -10.59 -6.64
C ALA A 319 16.12 -10.36 -7.25
N THR A 320 16.28 -9.27 -8.00
CA THR A 320 17.56 -8.95 -8.64
C THR A 320 18.56 -8.65 -7.53
N ALA A 321 19.39 -9.64 -7.20
CA ALA A 321 20.51 -9.42 -6.29
C ALA A 321 21.30 -8.21 -6.81
N PRO A 322 21.76 -7.30 -5.94
CA PRO A 322 22.64 -6.22 -6.38
C PRO A 322 23.81 -6.88 -7.09
N THR A 323 23.99 -6.58 -8.39
CA THR A 323 25.02 -7.20 -9.22
C THR A 323 26.33 -7.10 -8.45
N PRO A 324 26.98 -8.23 -8.08
CA PRO A 324 28.23 -8.16 -7.36
C PRO A 324 29.17 -7.32 -8.21
N ALA A 325 29.64 -6.19 -7.65
CA ALA A 325 30.44 -5.22 -8.39
C ALA A 325 31.52 -5.99 -9.14
N PRO A 326 31.67 -5.78 -10.47
CA PRO A 326 32.46 -6.65 -11.32
C PRO A 326 33.82 -6.83 -10.66
N LYS A 327 34.17 -8.09 -10.35
CA LYS A 327 35.43 -8.43 -9.67
C LYS A 327 36.53 -7.61 -10.35
N PRO A 328 37.34 -6.85 -9.60
CA PRO A 328 38.47 -6.13 -10.18
C PRO A 328 39.20 -7.09 -11.11
N LEU A 329 39.26 -6.74 -12.39
CA LEU A 329 40.00 -7.52 -13.37
C LEU A 329 41.39 -7.75 -12.78
N PRO A 330 41.93 -8.99 -12.81
CA PRO A 330 43.27 -9.23 -12.30
C PRO A 330 44.20 -8.26 -13.02
N THR A 331 44.87 -7.40 -12.26
CA THR A 331 45.70 -6.32 -12.82
C THR A 331 46.67 -6.95 -13.79
N VAL A 332 46.46 -6.69 -15.08
CA VAL A 332 47.41 -7.10 -16.11
C VAL A 332 48.67 -6.32 -15.82
N THR A 333 49.69 -7.01 -15.29
CA THR A 333 51.00 -6.41 -15.05
C THR A 333 51.57 -6.00 -16.40
N GLU A 334 51.44 -4.72 -16.70
CA GLU A 334 51.96 -4.10 -17.92
C GLU A 334 53.45 -4.43 -18.04
N PRO A 335 53.92 -5.05 -19.14
CA PRO A 335 55.33 -5.38 -19.30
C PRO A 335 56.18 -4.11 -19.19
N ALA A 336 57.11 -4.11 -18.23
CA ALA A 336 57.86 -2.90 -17.88
C ALA A 336 58.56 -2.29 -19.11
N ALA A 337 58.11 -1.08 -19.49
CA ALA A 337 58.74 -0.33 -20.57
C ALA A 337 60.21 -0.06 -20.24
N ALA A 338 61.08 -0.23 -21.24
CA ALA A 338 62.53 -0.05 -21.06
C ALA A 338 62.87 1.39 -20.58
N PRO A 339 63.87 1.56 -19.70
CA PRO A 339 64.22 2.88 -19.18
C PRO A 339 64.68 3.83 -20.30
N PRO A 340 64.35 5.13 -20.20
CA PRO A 340 64.68 6.11 -21.23
C PRO A 340 66.20 6.28 -21.38
N LYS A 341 66.68 6.38 -22.63
CA LYS A 341 68.07 6.78 -22.90
C LYS A 341 68.32 8.19 -22.36
N ALA A 342 69.38 8.34 -21.57
CA ALA A 342 69.85 9.65 -21.13
C ALA A 342 70.25 10.54 -22.32
N ALA A 343 69.93 11.83 -22.25
CA ALA A 343 70.38 12.81 -23.23
C ALA A 343 71.89 13.09 -23.08
N PRO A 344 72.63 13.36 -24.17
CA PRO A 344 74.05 13.70 -24.09
C PRO A 344 74.26 15.06 -23.43
N ALA A 345 75.29 15.17 -22.59
CA ALA A 345 75.58 16.39 -21.84
C ALA A 345 76.13 17.53 -22.73
N PRO A 346 75.77 18.80 -22.46
CA PRO A 346 76.42 19.95 -23.08
C PRO A 346 77.88 20.06 -22.60
N ARG A 347 78.79 20.47 -23.50
CA ARG A 347 80.21 20.68 -23.15
C ARG A 347 80.39 21.99 -22.37
N PRO A 348 81.37 22.07 -21.44
CA PRO A 348 81.68 23.30 -20.75
C PRO A 348 82.34 24.32 -21.69
N SER A 349 82.03 25.60 -21.49
CA SER A 349 82.88 26.72 -21.91
C SER A 349 83.20 27.56 -20.68
N THR A 350 84.46 27.94 -20.53
CA THR A 350 85.00 28.48 -19.27
C THR A 350 85.11 30.00 -19.29
N GLY A 351 84.49 30.64 -18.30
CA GLY A 351 85.06 31.80 -17.58
C GLY A 351 85.08 33.16 -18.28
N ALA A 352 84.38 34.10 -17.66
CA ALA A 352 84.94 35.41 -17.31
C ALA A 352 84.26 35.90 -16.02
N THR A 353 84.97 36.71 -15.23
CA THR A 353 84.49 37.28 -13.95
C THR A 353 84.14 38.77 -14.12
N PRO A 354 84.06 39.63 -13.08
CA PRO A 354 82.78 40.21 -12.70
C PRO A 354 82.72 41.74 -12.87
N PHE A 355 81.52 42.32 -12.75
CA PHE A 355 81.24 43.56 -12.02
C PHE A 355 79.73 43.68 -11.75
#